data_AF-A0A9W7AME1-F1
#
_entry.id   AF-A0A9W7AME1-F1
#
_cell.length_a   1.000
_cell.length_b   1.000
_cell.length_c   1.000
_cell.angle_alpha   90.00
_cell.angle_beta   90.00
_cell.angle_gamma   90.00
#
_symmetry.space_group_name_H-M   'P 1'
#
loop_
_entity.id
_entity.type
_entity.pdbx_description
1 polymer ?
#
loop_
_entity_poly.entity_id
_entity_poly.type
_entity_poly.pdbx_seq_one_letter_code
_entity_poly.pdbx_strand_id
1 'polypeptide(L)'
;MRQACDAGKASSTKGAPSESTCTSCESGTYSTLALASTSCTNCDAGRYSSTLSAASVDNWLACKAEKASSTTGAPSVSTCTSCEPGTYSTFITGATQDSDGVWIEDRDSFGSFGRVGNPLA
;
A
#
# COMPACT_ATOMS: atom_id res chain seq x y z
N MET A 1 -8.99 -27.24 15.91
CA MET A 1 -9.27 -25.82 16.21
C MET A 1 -8.58 -24.97 15.16
N ARG A 2 -9.31 -24.07 14.49
CA ARG A 2 -8.75 -23.07 13.57
C ARG A 2 -9.16 -21.71 14.13
N GLN A 3 -8.19 -20.93 14.54
CA GLN A 3 -8.35 -19.62 15.15
C GLN A 3 -8.12 -18.53 14.08
N ALA A 4 -8.91 -17.47 14.12
CA ALA A 4 -8.61 -16.27 13.34
C ALA A 4 -7.41 -15.55 13.97
N CYS A 5 -6.47 -15.11 13.15
CA CYS A 5 -5.47 -14.16 13.60
C CYS A 5 -6.12 -12.80 13.77
N ASP A 6 -5.78 -12.08 14.84
CA ASP A 6 -6.17 -10.69 15.00
C ASP A 6 -5.70 -9.86 13.81
N ALA A 7 -6.41 -8.77 13.55
CA ALA A 7 -6.05 -7.85 12.48
C ALA A 7 -4.60 -7.35 12.68
N GLY A 8 -3.86 -7.28 11.58
CA GLY A 8 -2.43 -7.01 11.59
C GLY A 8 -1.56 -8.25 11.81
N LYS A 9 -2.14 -9.45 11.88
CA LYS A 9 -1.40 -10.72 11.94
C LYS A 9 -1.94 -11.71 10.91
N ALA A 10 -1.05 -12.52 10.35
CA ALA A 10 -1.36 -13.58 9.41
C ALA A 10 -0.63 -14.87 9.80
N SER A 11 -1.17 -16.01 9.40
CA SER A 11 -0.56 -17.32 9.65
C SER A 11 -0.22 -17.99 8.33
N SER A 12 0.93 -18.65 8.19
CA SER A 12 1.29 -19.36 6.95
C SER A 12 0.30 -20.47 6.55
N THR A 13 -0.60 -20.86 7.45
CA THR A 13 -1.67 -21.82 7.22
C THR A 13 -3.05 -21.18 7.39
N LYS A 14 -4.01 -21.56 6.53
CA LYS A 14 -5.39 -21.06 6.54
C LYS A 14 -6.06 -21.38 7.88
N GLY A 15 -6.26 -20.39 8.74
CA GLY A 15 -6.74 -20.57 10.11
C GLY A 15 -5.63 -21.12 11.00
N ALA A 16 -5.09 -20.27 11.86
CA ALA A 16 -3.97 -20.62 12.72
C ALA A 16 -4.39 -21.68 13.74
N PRO A 17 -3.53 -22.65 14.09
CA PRO A 17 -3.83 -23.58 15.18
C PRO A 17 -3.95 -22.87 16.53
N SER A 18 -3.34 -21.69 16.67
CA SER A 18 -3.33 -20.84 17.86
C SER A 18 -3.02 -19.38 17.50
N GLU A 19 -3.37 -18.42 18.36
CA GLU A 19 -2.98 -17.01 18.17
C GLU A 19 -1.44 -16.85 18.16
N SER A 20 -0.74 -17.68 18.92
CA SER A 20 0.73 -17.69 19.00
C SER A 20 1.42 -18.06 17.68
N THR A 21 0.71 -18.71 16.76
CA THR A 21 1.19 -19.02 15.41
C THR A 21 0.95 -17.91 14.40
N CYS A 22 0.28 -16.82 14.81
CA CYS A 22 0.04 -15.66 13.97
C CYS A 22 1.26 -14.75 13.97
N THR A 23 1.85 -14.58 12.79
CA THR A 23 2.96 -13.66 12.56
C THR A 23 2.42 -12.26 12.31
N SER A 24 3.00 -11.27 13.00
CA SER A 24 2.69 -9.87 12.77
C SER A 24 3.10 -9.42 11.38
N CYS A 25 2.22 -8.68 10.71
CA CYS A 25 2.49 -8.06 9.43
C CYS A 25 3.56 -6.99 9.57
N GLU A 26 4.57 -7.02 8.70
CA GLU A 26 5.60 -6.00 8.66
C GLU A 26 5.02 -4.67 8.16
N SER A 27 5.71 -3.57 8.48
CA SER A 27 5.40 -2.25 7.94
C SER A 27 5.32 -2.31 6.42
N GLY A 28 4.34 -1.63 5.83
CA GLY A 28 4.03 -1.71 4.41
C GLY A 28 3.04 -2.82 4.06
N THR A 29 2.66 -3.66 5.02
CA THR A 29 1.63 -4.67 4.83
C THR A 29 0.54 -4.57 5.90
N TYR A 30 -0.67 -4.99 5.55
CA TYR A 30 -1.80 -5.04 6.46
C TYR A 30 -2.47 -6.41 6.39
N SER A 31 -3.18 -6.79 7.45
CA SER A 31 -4.06 -7.94 7.40
C SER A 31 -5.34 -7.61 8.12
N THR A 32 -6.47 -7.84 7.48
CA THR A 32 -7.77 -7.69 8.14
C THR A 32 -8.06 -8.94 8.96
N LEU A 33 -8.98 -8.81 9.92
CA LEU A 33 -9.46 -9.93 10.72
C LEU A 33 -10.13 -10.95 9.79
N ALA A 34 -9.37 -11.97 9.36
CA ALA A 34 -9.90 -13.04 8.55
C ALA A 34 -9.45 -14.39 9.11
N LEU A 35 -10.43 -15.28 9.25
CA LEU A 35 -10.25 -16.71 9.58
C LEU A 35 -9.28 -17.43 8.64
N ALA A 36 -8.93 -16.81 7.50
CA ALA A 36 -8.11 -17.35 6.44
C ALA A 36 -6.98 -16.42 5.98
N SER A 37 -6.60 -15.38 6.76
CA SER A 37 -5.46 -14.53 6.40
C SER A 37 -4.17 -15.34 6.43
N THR A 38 -3.78 -15.85 5.25
CA THR A 38 -2.56 -16.66 5.10
C THR A 38 -1.31 -15.82 4.92
N SER A 39 -1.50 -14.55 4.57
CA SER A 39 -0.43 -13.61 4.26
C SER A 39 -0.93 -12.19 4.51
N CYS A 40 0.00 -11.26 4.68
CA CYS A 40 -0.31 -9.85 4.76
C CYS A 40 -0.46 -9.27 3.35
N THR A 41 -1.46 -8.44 3.17
CA THR A 41 -1.70 -7.71 1.92
C THR A 41 -0.76 -6.51 1.87
N ASN A 42 -0.04 -6.34 0.75
CA ASN A 42 0.86 -5.21 0.57
C ASN A 42 0.08 -3.90 0.34
N CYS A 43 0.64 -2.78 0.80
CA CYS A 43 0.20 -1.45 0.38
C CYS A 43 0.31 -1.33 -1.14
N ASP A 44 -0.71 -0.76 -1.78
CA ASP A 44 -0.60 -0.40 -3.18
C ASP A 44 0.58 0.54 -3.42
N ALA A 45 1.12 0.52 -4.64
CA ALA A 45 2.14 1.47 -5.03
C ALA A 45 1.63 2.91 -4.79
N GLY A 46 2.55 3.84 -4.54
CA GLY A 46 2.22 5.23 -4.20
C GLY A 46 1.77 5.43 -2.75
N ARG A 47 1.53 4.35 -2.01
CA ARG A 47 1.14 4.36 -0.60
C ARG A 47 2.13 3.56 0.23
N TYR A 48 2.31 3.99 1.47
CA TYR A 48 3.16 3.34 2.45
C TYR A 48 2.42 3.20 3.79
N SER A 49 2.84 2.22 4.58
CA SER A 49 2.36 2.07 5.95
C SER A 49 3.54 1.93 6.89
N SER A 50 3.79 2.95 7.70
CA SER A 50 4.76 2.87 8.80
C SER A 50 4.23 2.08 10.00
N THR A 51 2.96 1.69 9.97
CA THR A 51 2.32 0.98 11.07
C THR A 51 2.65 -0.51 10.98
N LEU A 52 3.41 -1.00 11.95
CA LEU A 52 3.64 -2.43 12.16
C LEU A 52 2.33 -3.10 12.58
N SER A 53 2.02 -4.28 12.04
CA SER A 53 0.75 -4.97 12.27
C SER A 53 -0.45 -4.08 11.92
N ALA A 54 -0.45 -3.48 10.72
CA ALA A 54 -1.60 -2.70 10.27
C ALA A 54 -2.86 -3.59 10.15
N ALA A 55 -3.92 -3.20 10.86
CA ALA A 55 -5.19 -3.92 10.92
C ALA A 55 -6.12 -3.63 9.73
N SER A 56 -5.89 -2.53 9.02
CA SER A 56 -6.73 -2.08 7.92
C SER A 56 -5.96 -1.21 6.93
N VAL A 57 -6.58 -1.03 5.77
CA VAL A 57 -6.15 -0.15 4.68
C VAL A 57 -6.12 1.33 5.10
N ASP A 58 -6.83 1.70 6.17
CA ASP A 58 -6.86 3.09 6.67
C ASP A 58 -5.50 3.58 7.17
N ASN A 59 -4.60 2.66 7.53
CA ASN A 59 -3.22 2.97 7.89
C ASN A 59 -2.31 3.28 6.69
N TRP A 60 -2.84 3.26 5.47
CA TRP A 60 -2.07 3.59 4.29
C TRP A 60 -1.95 5.09 4.12
N LEU A 61 -0.74 5.58 4.36
CA LEU A 61 -0.38 6.94 4.06
C LEU A 61 0.06 7.02 2.61
N ALA A 62 -0.54 7.93 1.85
CA ALA A 62 -0.06 8.24 0.52
C ALA A 62 1.27 9.02 0.58
N CYS A 63 2.11 8.81 -0.44
CA CYS A 63 3.21 9.73 -0.70
C CYS A 63 2.66 11.15 -0.89
N LYS A 64 3.34 12.13 -0.30
CA LYS A 64 2.99 13.55 -0.48
C LYS A 64 3.10 13.93 -1.96
N ALA A 65 2.39 14.99 -2.34
CA ALA A 65 2.58 15.65 -3.63
C ALA A 65 4.08 15.81 -3.92
N GLU A 66 4.46 15.64 -5.19
CA GLU A 66 5.82 15.70 -5.73
C GLU A 66 6.68 14.45 -5.44
N LYS A 67 6.13 13.47 -4.72
CA LYS A 67 6.73 12.16 -4.50
C LYS A 67 5.78 11.03 -4.90
N ALA A 68 6.36 9.96 -5.40
CA ALA A 68 5.65 8.76 -5.77
C ALA A 68 6.46 7.52 -5.37
N SER A 69 5.81 6.36 -5.29
CA SER A 69 6.50 5.11 -4.99
C SER A 69 6.01 4.05 -5.95
N SER A 70 6.91 3.43 -6.71
CA SER A 70 6.59 2.25 -7.51
C SER A 70 6.66 0.95 -6.69
N THR A 71 7.05 1.04 -5.43
CA THR A 71 7.22 -0.11 -4.54
C THR A 71 5.91 -0.44 -3.84
N THR A 72 5.28 -1.55 -4.25
CA THR A 72 4.19 -2.16 -3.49
C THR A 72 4.71 -2.65 -2.14
N GLY A 73 3.98 -2.40 -1.06
CA GLY A 73 4.40 -2.79 0.27
C GLY A 73 5.40 -1.85 0.94
N ALA A 74 5.41 -0.57 0.56
CA ALA A 74 6.33 0.42 1.09
C ALA A 74 6.20 0.57 2.63
N PRO A 75 7.28 0.34 3.41
CA PRO A 75 7.23 0.38 4.87
C PRO A 75 7.26 1.80 5.44
N SER A 76 7.58 2.81 4.65
CA SER A 76 7.75 4.18 5.13
C SER A 76 7.69 5.21 4.01
N VAL A 77 7.65 6.50 4.37
CA VAL A 77 7.72 7.60 3.40
C VAL A 77 9.08 7.65 2.66
N SER A 78 10.10 6.96 3.18
CA SER A 78 11.44 6.89 2.59
C SER A 78 11.43 6.27 1.19
N THR A 79 10.51 5.33 0.96
CA THR A 79 10.28 4.68 -0.33
C THR A 79 9.52 5.57 -1.32
N CYS A 80 9.04 6.73 -0.89
CA CYS A 80 8.51 7.76 -1.79
C CYS A 80 9.69 8.53 -2.41
N THR A 81 10.01 8.17 -3.64
CA THR A 81 10.99 8.87 -4.47
C THR A 81 10.38 10.15 -5.04
N SER A 82 11.18 11.21 -5.12
CA SER A 82 10.77 12.40 -5.87
C SER A 82 10.58 12.04 -7.33
N CYS A 83 9.56 12.64 -7.95
CA CYS A 83 9.34 12.50 -9.37
C CYS A 83 10.57 13.02 -10.15
N GLU A 84 10.86 12.41 -11.31
CA GLU A 84 11.94 12.87 -12.18
C GLU A 84 11.71 14.30 -12.65
N PRO A 85 12.77 15.09 -12.90
CA PRO A 85 12.66 16.45 -13.39
C PRO A 85 11.82 16.49 -14.68
N GLY A 86 10.70 17.22 -14.64
CA GLY A 86 9.71 17.27 -15.72
C GLY A 86 8.40 16.54 -15.41
N THR A 87 8.32 15.81 -14.30
CA THR A 87 7.10 15.19 -13.77
C THR A 87 6.95 15.55 -12.29
N TYR A 88 5.73 15.77 -11.81
CA TYR A 88 5.46 15.99 -10.38
C TYR A 88 4.04 15.48 -10.12
N SER A 89 3.85 14.81 -8.98
CA SER A 89 2.53 14.39 -8.54
C SER A 89 1.83 15.56 -7.84
N THR A 90 0.75 16.12 -8.40
CA THR A 90 -0.12 17.06 -7.65
C THR A 90 -1.02 16.35 -6.64
N PHE A 91 -0.99 15.02 -6.61
CA PHE A 91 -1.99 14.24 -5.90
C PHE A 91 -1.46 13.70 -4.57
N ILE A 92 -2.31 13.82 -3.56
CA ILE A 92 -2.10 13.38 -2.17
C ILE A 92 -2.60 11.95 -1.92
N THR A 93 -3.08 11.26 -2.95
CA THR A 93 -3.69 9.92 -2.88
C THR A 93 -2.75 8.77 -3.25
N GLY A 94 -1.49 9.09 -3.60
CA GLY A 94 -0.46 8.12 -3.95
C GLY A 94 -0.44 7.82 -5.45
N ALA A 95 0.63 8.26 -6.13
CA ALA A 95 0.82 8.01 -7.55
C ALA A 95 1.67 6.75 -7.78
N THR A 96 1.32 5.95 -8.78
CA THR A 96 2.02 4.72 -9.18
C THR A 96 2.64 4.89 -10.54
N GLN A 97 3.70 4.17 -10.86
CA GLN A 97 4.30 4.23 -12.20
C GLN A 97 3.67 3.15 -13.07
N ASP A 98 3.21 3.52 -14.25
CA ASP A 98 2.86 2.57 -15.28
C ASP A 98 4.12 1.94 -15.91
N SER A 99 3.94 0.86 -16.67
CA SER A 99 4.99 0.14 -17.41
C SER A 99 5.76 1.00 -18.43
N ASP A 100 5.19 2.12 -18.89
CA ASP A 100 5.85 3.11 -19.75
C ASP A 100 6.58 4.21 -18.96
N GLY A 101 6.66 4.09 -17.63
CA GLY A 101 7.36 5.05 -16.77
C GLY A 101 6.54 6.30 -16.43
N VAL A 102 5.26 6.36 -16.83
CA VAL A 102 4.38 7.50 -16.57
C VAL A 102 3.69 7.30 -15.22
N TRP A 103 3.69 8.32 -14.38
CA TRP A 103 2.95 8.25 -13.12
C TRP A 103 1.44 8.35 -13.39
N ILE A 104 0.69 7.34 -12.95
CA ILE A 104 -0.77 7.21 -13.07
C ILE A 104 -1.39 6.97 -11.69
N GLU A 105 -2.59 7.51 -11.49
CA GLU A 105 -3.41 7.23 -10.30
C GLU A 105 -4.18 5.91 -10.43
N ASP A 106 -4.56 5.32 -9.28
CA ASP A 106 -5.54 4.23 -9.28
C ASP A 106 -6.89 4.76 -9.75
N ARG A 107 -7.52 3.97 -10.61
CA ARG A 107 -8.66 4.28 -11.46
C ARG A 107 -9.76 5.05 -10.70
N ASP A 108 -9.95 6.33 -11.02
CA ASP A 108 -11.16 7.04 -10.58
C ASP A 108 -12.40 6.29 -11.11
N SER A 109 -13.55 6.39 -10.42
CA SER A 109 -14.76 5.57 -10.65
C SER A 109 -15.34 5.70 -12.07
N PHE A 110 -14.77 6.60 -12.89
CA PHE A 110 -15.10 6.85 -14.29
C PHE A 110 -14.17 6.17 -15.32
N GLY A 111 -13.14 5.44 -14.90
CA GLY A 111 -12.30 4.64 -15.80
C GLY A 111 -11.33 5.44 -16.70
N SER A 112 -11.08 6.71 -16.39
CA SER A 112 -10.05 7.51 -17.04
C SER A 112 -8.75 7.44 -16.23
N PHE A 113 -7.64 7.14 -16.92
CA PHE A 113 -6.30 7.36 -16.38
C PHE A 113 -6.13 8.88 -16.19
N GLY A 114 -6.24 9.36 -14.96
CA GLY A 114 -5.70 10.67 -14.61
C GLY A 114 -4.18 10.58 -14.80
N ARG A 115 -3.70 11.04 -15.96
CA ARG A 115 -2.27 11.21 -16.17
C ARG A 115 -1.83 12.27 -15.19
N VAL A 116 -0.73 12.03 -14.48
CA VAL A 116 -0.04 13.06 -13.72
C VAL A 116 0.41 14.13 -14.71
N GLY A 117 -0.43 15.15 -14.88
CA GLY A 117 -0.36 16.12 -15.97
C GLY A 117 0.20 17.44 -15.47
N ASN A 118 1.27 17.90 -16.15
CA ASN A 118 2.07 19.14 -15.99
C ASN A 118 1.26 20.40 -15.52
N PRO A 119 1.66 21.22 -14.51
CA PRO A 119 0.80 22.21 -13.91
C PRO A 119 1.26 23.53 -14.52
N LEU A 120 1.27 23.57 -15.85
CA LEU A 120 1.61 24.77 -16.58
C LEU A 120 0.39 25.11 -17.42
N ALA A 121 -0.59 25.67 -16.72
CA ALA A 121 -1.46 26.69 -17.28
C ALA A 121 -1.49 27.86 -16.29
#